data_AF-A0A2G9U853-F1
#
_entry.id   AF-A0A2G9U853-F1
#
_cell.length_a   1.000
_cell.length_b   1.000
_cell.length_c   1.000
_cell.angle_alpha   90.00
_cell.angle_beta   90.00
_cell.angle_gamma   90.00
#
_symmetry.space_group_name_H-M   'P 1'
#
loop_
_entity.id
_entity.type
_entity.pdbx_description
1 polymer ?
#
loop_
_entity_poly.entity_id
_entity_poly.type
_entity_poly.pdbx_seq_one_letter_code
_entity_poly.pdbx_strand_id
1 'polypeptide(L)'
;MIKPYKSKEVPKSVHSVRFADIKVFAALGDSLSAGNGANARGPLGLLKEFRGVSFVGGDMTLEEHITIPNVLRKFNPNLFGYSTGTGKWNSWKVSKLNMAIPGSEAKDMPVQAQRLVDVMRQRNEINITNDWKLVNIFVGGNDVCRHCHELHTNRSTVQQEIMDEGLFDSSDDFALVLQPFAKGIDHPPLTDCPLFPTTKNSKNCTAYMTPSVLDG
;
A
#
# COMPACT_ATOMS: atom_id res chain seq x y z
N MET A 1 23.35 17.53 0.08
CA MET A 1 22.16 17.00 -0.63
C MET A 1 22.35 15.50 -0.84
N ILE A 2 21.38 14.67 -0.46
CA ILE A 2 21.39 13.23 -0.77
C ILE A 2 21.08 13.10 -2.27
N LYS A 3 22.03 12.61 -3.08
CA LYS A 3 21.74 12.29 -4.49
C LYS A 3 20.94 10.99 -4.54
N PRO A 4 19.79 10.95 -5.22
CA PRO A 4 19.04 9.71 -5.36
C PRO A 4 19.85 8.69 -6.15
N TYR A 5 20.13 7.54 -5.54
CA TYR A 5 20.77 6.43 -6.24
C TYR A 5 19.72 5.65 -7.01
N LYS A 6 19.72 5.82 -8.32
CA LYS A 6 18.89 5.05 -9.26
C LYS A 6 19.67 3.85 -9.75
N SER A 7 19.00 2.71 -9.88
CA SER A 7 19.64 1.49 -10.37
C SER A 7 20.13 1.67 -11.81
N LYS A 8 21.30 1.06 -12.12
CA LYS A 8 21.91 1.10 -13.46
C LYS A 8 20.97 0.52 -14.52
N GLU A 9 20.26 -0.54 -14.15
CA GLU A 9 19.20 -1.17 -14.93
C GLU A 9 17.91 -1.24 -14.10
N VAL A 10 16.76 -1.42 -14.77
CA VAL A 10 15.50 -1.65 -14.06
C VAL A 10 15.62 -2.96 -13.26
N PRO A 11 15.45 -2.91 -11.93
CA PRO A 11 15.54 -4.12 -11.09
C PRO A 11 14.53 -5.17 -11.56
N LYS A 12 14.88 -6.44 -11.42
CA LYS A 12 13.99 -7.58 -11.72
C LYS A 12 13.49 -8.30 -10.47
N SER A 13 13.97 -7.90 -9.30
CA SER A 13 13.63 -8.49 -8.01
C SER A 13 13.49 -7.40 -6.94
N VAL A 14 12.60 -7.62 -5.98
CA VAL A 14 12.33 -6.70 -4.88
C VAL A 14 13.57 -6.46 -4.02
N HIS A 15 14.55 -7.37 -4.01
CA HIS A 15 15.78 -7.21 -3.22
C HIS A 15 16.73 -6.15 -3.77
N SER A 16 16.59 -5.80 -5.04
CA SER A 16 17.40 -4.76 -5.70
C SER A 16 16.63 -3.48 -5.99
N VAL A 17 15.33 -3.42 -5.65
CA VAL A 17 14.52 -2.22 -5.86
C VAL A 17 14.94 -1.09 -4.92
N ARG A 18 15.11 0.10 -5.49
CA ARG A 18 15.40 1.33 -4.73
C ARG A 18 14.24 2.31 -4.87
N PHE A 19 14.18 3.31 -4.00
CA PHE A 19 13.12 4.33 -4.07
C PHE A 19 13.06 5.06 -5.42
N ALA A 20 14.20 5.24 -6.10
CA ALA A 20 14.26 5.85 -7.42
C ALA A 20 13.73 4.95 -8.55
N ASP A 21 13.58 3.64 -8.30
CA ASP A 21 13.08 2.67 -9.28
C ASP A 21 11.55 2.51 -9.22
N ILE A 22 10.94 2.83 -8.07
CA ILE A 22 9.49 2.80 -7.86
C ILE A 22 8.84 3.89 -8.72
N LYS A 23 8.03 3.47 -9.68
CA LYS A 23 7.33 4.37 -10.61
C LYS A 23 5.89 4.64 -10.20
N VAL A 24 5.26 3.68 -9.54
CA VAL A 24 3.85 3.74 -9.19
C VAL A 24 3.68 3.58 -7.69
N PHE A 25 2.90 4.48 -7.09
CA PHE A 25 2.41 4.36 -5.72
C PHE A 25 0.90 4.17 -5.73
N ALA A 26 0.42 3.22 -4.95
CA ALA A 26 -1.00 2.94 -4.76
C ALA A 26 -1.31 2.70 -3.28
N ALA A 27 -2.58 2.82 -2.92
CA ALA A 27 -3.02 2.56 -1.55
C ALA A 27 -4.35 1.82 -1.52
N LEU A 28 -4.45 0.81 -0.65
CA LEU A 28 -5.70 0.18 -0.22
C LEU A 28 -5.88 0.46 1.27
N GLY A 29 -7.12 0.53 1.74
CA GLY A 29 -7.36 0.76 3.16
C GLY A 29 -8.73 1.30 3.50
N ASP A 30 -8.77 1.98 4.64
CA ASP A 30 -9.99 2.55 5.23
C ASP A 30 -9.98 4.09 5.27
N SER A 31 -10.71 4.65 6.22
CA SER A 31 -10.81 6.09 6.48
C SER A 31 -9.46 6.78 6.69
N LEU A 32 -8.45 6.08 7.22
CA LEU A 32 -7.14 6.66 7.50
C LEU A 32 -6.37 6.93 6.22
N SER A 33 -6.35 5.96 5.29
CA SER A 33 -5.77 6.13 3.96
C SER A 33 -6.60 7.05 3.05
N ALA A 34 -7.91 7.18 3.30
CA ALA A 34 -8.76 8.15 2.61
C ALA A 34 -8.63 9.59 3.16
N GLY A 35 -7.96 9.78 4.30
CA GLY A 35 -7.82 11.09 4.94
C GLY A 35 -9.15 11.65 5.45
N ASN A 36 -10.06 10.80 5.94
CA ASN A 36 -11.36 11.23 6.42
C ASN A 36 -11.23 12.23 7.56
N GLY A 37 -11.82 13.40 7.39
CA GLY A 37 -11.78 14.46 8.38
C GLY A 37 -10.39 15.07 8.64
N ALA A 38 -9.34 14.69 7.90
CA ALA A 38 -7.96 15.10 8.19
C ALA A 38 -7.74 16.62 8.17
N ASN A 39 -8.56 17.37 7.42
CA ASN A 39 -8.56 18.84 7.40
C ASN A 39 -9.94 19.42 7.77
N ALA A 40 -10.68 18.74 8.64
CA ALA A 40 -11.99 19.19 9.09
C ALA A 40 -11.90 20.39 10.05
N ARG A 41 -12.69 21.43 9.79
CA ARG A 41 -12.86 22.59 10.70
C ARG A 41 -14.20 22.58 11.44
N GLY A 42 -14.94 21.48 11.31
CA GLY A 42 -16.27 21.31 11.90
C GLY A 42 -16.91 19.98 11.50
N PRO A 43 -18.12 19.67 12.03
CA PRO A 43 -18.73 18.35 11.91
C PRO A 43 -18.93 17.86 10.48
N LEU A 44 -19.37 18.74 9.57
CA LEU A 44 -19.53 18.40 8.14
C LEU A 44 -18.19 18.06 7.45
N GLY A 45 -17.07 18.53 7.99
CA GLY A 45 -15.74 18.21 7.49
C GLY A 45 -15.33 16.77 7.79
N LEU A 46 -15.86 16.13 8.84
CA LEU A 46 -15.53 14.75 9.21
C LEU A 46 -16.03 13.74 8.16
N LEU A 47 -17.05 14.11 7.39
CA LEU A 47 -17.59 13.30 6.30
C LEU A 47 -16.83 13.45 4.98
N LYS A 48 -15.82 14.34 4.93
CA LYS A 48 -15.01 14.58 3.73
C LYS A 48 -13.74 13.74 3.75
N GLU A 49 -13.35 13.29 2.57
CA GLU A 49 -12.17 12.45 2.34
C GLU A 49 -11.03 13.33 1.80
N PHE A 50 -10.13 13.79 2.67
CA PHE A 50 -9.01 14.67 2.32
C PHE A 50 -7.78 13.85 1.90
N ARG A 51 -7.94 13.05 0.84
CA ARG A 51 -6.95 12.06 0.38
C ARG A 51 -5.55 12.63 0.17
N GLY A 52 -5.45 13.86 -0.31
CA GLY A 52 -4.18 14.52 -0.60
C GLY A 52 -3.32 14.80 0.64
N VAL A 53 -3.93 15.00 1.81
CA VAL A 53 -3.22 15.25 3.09
C VAL A 53 -3.21 14.03 4.01
N SER A 54 -3.63 12.86 3.53
CA SER A 54 -3.38 11.61 4.26
C SER A 54 -1.89 11.24 4.21
N PHE A 55 -1.44 10.30 5.04
CA PHE A 55 -0.05 9.82 5.02
C PHE A 55 0.32 9.07 3.71
N VAL A 56 -0.69 8.67 2.92
CA VAL A 56 -0.57 8.11 1.56
C VAL A 56 -0.89 9.15 0.47
N GLY A 57 -1.15 10.39 0.87
CA GLY A 57 -1.45 11.51 0.00
C GLY A 57 -0.20 12.22 -0.51
N GLY A 58 -0.39 13.08 -1.51
CA GLY A 58 0.69 13.79 -2.17
C GLY A 58 0.50 15.28 -2.35
N ASP A 59 -0.39 15.89 -1.57
CA ASP A 59 -0.43 17.36 -1.43
C ASP A 59 0.81 17.85 -0.67
N MET A 60 1.12 19.13 -0.84
CA MET A 60 2.26 19.82 -0.21
C MET A 60 3.63 19.26 -0.64
N THR A 61 4.71 19.93 -0.24
CA THR A 61 6.08 19.44 -0.42
C THR A 61 6.47 18.45 0.68
N LEU A 62 7.62 17.78 0.52
CA LEU A 62 8.16 16.91 1.58
C LEU A 62 8.48 17.70 2.85
N GLU A 63 8.93 18.95 2.70
CA GLU A 63 9.30 19.84 3.80
C GLU A 63 8.07 20.31 4.59
N GLU A 64 6.93 20.43 3.92
CA GLU A 64 5.66 20.83 4.53
C GLU A 64 4.90 19.65 5.13
N HIS A 65 4.93 18.49 4.46
CA HIS A 65 4.20 17.30 4.89
C HIS A 65 4.91 16.02 4.46
N ILE A 66 5.40 15.28 5.44
CA ILE A 66 6.09 14.00 5.20
C ILE A 66 5.04 12.90 5.00
N THR A 67 4.88 12.48 3.76
CA THR A 67 4.06 11.34 3.35
C THR A 67 4.89 10.32 2.58
N ILE A 68 4.39 9.10 2.43
CA ILE A 68 5.10 8.07 1.64
C ILE A 68 5.32 8.58 0.20
N PRO A 69 4.32 9.12 -0.53
CA PRO A 69 4.55 9.70 -1.85
C PRO A 69 5.51 10.89 -1.88
N ASN A 70 5.52 11.74 -0.86
CA ASN A 70 6.42 12.90 -0.81
C ASN A 70 7.88 12.47 -0.57
N VAL A 71 8.10 11.40 0.19
CA VAL A 71 9.43 10.78 0.32
C VAL A 71 9.84 10.14 -1.00
N LEU A 72 8.99 9.32 -1.62
CA LEU A 72 9.31 8.63 -2.87
C LEU A 72 9.60 9.62 -4.02
N ARG A 73 8.83 10.71 -4.15
CA ARG A 73 9.04 11.69 -5.22
C ARG A 73 10.35 12.47 -5.10
N LYS A 74 10.94 12.53 -3.91
CA LYS A 74 12.29 13.10 -3.72
C LYS A 74 13.35 12.27 -4.46
N PHE A 75 13.13 10.97 -4.60
CA PHE A 75 14.01 10.05 -5.31
C PHE A 75 13.58 9.76 -6.75
N ASN A 76 12.27 9.85 -7.03
CA ASN A 76 11.71 9.77 -8.38
C ASN A 76 10.62 10.84 -8.59
N PRO A 77 10.96 12.02 -9.15
CA PRO A 77 9.99 13.11 -9.38
C PRO A 77 8.82 12.73 -10.31
N ASN A 78 8.94 11.65 -11.07
CA ASN A 78 7.91 11.15 -11.99
C ASN A 78 7.01 10.07 -11.35
N LEU A 79 7.00 9.95 -10.02
CA LEU A 79 6.14 9.01 -9.30
C LEU A 79 4.67 9.22 -9.70
N PHE A 80 4.00 8.15 -10.11
CA PHE A 80 2.60 8.16 -10.52
C PHE A 80 1.69 7.52 -9.47
N GLY A 81 0.42 7.93 -9.43
CA GLY A 81 -0.64 7.19 -8.74
C GLY A 81 -1.03 7.67 -7.34
N TYR A 82 -0.27 8.57 -6.71
CA TYR A 82 -0.65 9.15 -5.42
C TYR A 82 -1.87 10.09 -5.52
N SER A 83 -2.68 10.14 -4.46
CA SER A 83 -3.87 11.00 -4.41
C SER A 83 -3.55 12.44 -4.04
N THR A 84 -4.34 13.40 -4.54
CA THR A 84 -4.25 14.83 -4.22
C THR A 84 -5.63 15.43 -3.97
N GLY A 85 -5.71 16.47 -3.14
CA GLY A 85 -6.96 17.17 -2.84
C GLY A 85 -7.99 16.36 -2.04
N THR A 86 -9.27 16.69 -2.23
CA THR A 86 -10.41 16.15 -1.47
C THR A 86 -11.42 15.48 -2.40
N GLY A 87 -11.84 14.25 -2.09
CA GLY A 87 -12.81 13.52 -2.90
C GLY A 87 -12.80 12.01 -2.67
N LYS A 88 -13.78 11.34 -3.27
CA LYS A 88 -14.03 9.91 -3.10
C LYS A 88 -13.06 9.04 -3.92
N TRP A 89 -12.97 7.75 -3.55
CA TRP A 89 -12.14 6.74 -4.23
C TRP A 89 -12.41 6.62 -5.74
N ASN A 90 -13.65 6.89 -6.18
CA ASN A 90 -14.06 6.82 -7.58
C ASN A 90 -13.82 8.13 -8.38
N SER A 91 -13.23 9.16 -7.76
CA SER A 91 -12.88 10.41 -8.43
C SER A 91 -11.43 10.37 -8.90
N TRP A 92 -11.17 9.94 -10.14
CA TRP A 92 -9.80 9.81 -10.68
C TRP A 92 -8.95 11.08 -10.56
N LYS A 93 -9.57 12.26 -10.64
CA LYS A 93 -8.88 13.55 -10.48
C LYS A 93 -8.23 13.72 -9.10
N VAL A 94 -8.75 13.03 -8.09
CA VAL A 94 -8.35 13.13 -6.69
C VAL A 94 -7.69 11.83 -6.22
N SER A 95 -8.37 10.70 -6.37
CA SER A 95 -7.99 9.43 -5.75
C SER A 95 -6.81 8.76 -6.45
N LYS A 96 -6.68 8.92 -7.77
CA LYS A 96 -5.69 8.19 -8.58
C LYS A 96 -5.72 6.69 -8.25
N LEU A 97 -4.66 6.15 -7.65
CA LEU A 97 -4.53 4.74 -7.26
C LEU A 97 -4.77 4.50 -5.75
N ASN A 98 -5.27 5.49 -5.01
CA ASN A 98 -5.75 5.34 -3.65
C ASN A 98 -7.20 4.81 -3.67
N MET A 99 -7.34 3.49 -3.53
CA MET A 99 -8.60 2.76 -3.53
C MET A 99 -9.23 2.63 -2.14
N ALA A 100 -8.64 3.25 -1.11
CA ALA A 100 -9.13 3.15 0.26
C ALA A 100 -10.58 3.65 0.39
N ILE A 101 -11.42 2.94 1.13
CA ILE A 101 -12.84 3.28 1.31
C ILE A 101 -13.13 3.40 2.82
N PRO A 102 -13.64 4.55 3.29
CA PRO A 102 -13.98 4.72 4.70
C PRO A 102 -14.91 3.64 5.23
N GLY A 103 -14.62 3.11 6.43
CA GLY A 103 -15.38 2.02 7.04
C GLY A 103 -15.01 0.61 6.55
N SER A 104 -14.07 0.48 5.59
CA SER A 104 -13.59 -0.83 5.13
C SER A 104 -12.86 -1.59 6.23
N GLU A 105 -12.95 -2.89 6.15
CA GLU A 105 -12.21 -3.84 6.97
C GLU A 105 -11.25 -4.66 6.12
N ALA A 106 -10.48 -5.53 6.79
CA ALA A 106 -9.63 -6.50 6.12
C ALA A 106 -10.39 -7.27 5.04
N LYS A 107 -11.64 -7.73 5.31
CA LYS A 107 -12.50 -8.48 4.38
C LYS A 107 -12.80 -7.78 3.05
N ASP A 108 -12.65 -6.46 3.00
CA ASP A 108 -12.93 -5.67 1.80
C ASP A 108 -11.68 -5.48 0.90
N MET A 109 -10.49 -5.84 1.40
CA MET A 109 -9.23 -5.63 0.68
C MET A 109 -9.12 -6.41 -0.64
N PRO A 110 -9.57 -7.68 -0.78
CA PRO A 110 -9.57 -8.36 -2.07
C PRO A 110 -10.33 -7.58 -3.16
N VAL A 111 -11.49 -7.00 -2.81
CA VAL A 111 -12.29 -6.20 -3.74
C VAL A 111 -11.59 -4.87 -4.09
N GLN A 112 -10.94 -4.21 -3.12
CA GLN A 112 -10.13 -3.02 -3.41
C GLN A 112 -8.91 -3.35 -4.29
N ALA A 113 -8.25 -4.49 -4.05
CA ALA A 113 -7.12 -4.98 -4.82
C ALA A 113 -7.50 -5.27 -6.28
N GLN A 114 -8.61 -5.97 -6.50
CA GLN A 114 -9.11 -6.24 -7.84
C GLN A 114 -9.39 -4.93 -8.61
N ARG A 115 -10.06 -3.97 -7.96
CA ARG A 115 -10.30 -2.64 -8.55
C ARG A 115 -9.01 -1.91 -8.90
N LEU A 116 -7.99 -1.99 -8.03
CA LEU A 116 -6.70 -1.38 -8.28
C LEU A 116 -6.06 -1.94 -9.55
N VAL A 117 -6.01 -3.27 -9.66
CA VAL A 117 -5.44 -3.96 -10.83
C VAL A 117 -6.22 -3.63 -12.10
N ASP A 118 -7.55 -3.62 -12.05
CA ASP A 118 -8.38 -3.28 -13.21
C ASP A 118 -8.14 -1.84 -13.68
N VAL A 119 -8.03 -0.89 -12.74
CA VAL A 119 -7.67 0.49 -13.07
C VAL A 119 -6.26 0.56 -13.65
N MET A 120 -5.28 -0.12 -13.08
CA MET A 120 -3.90 -0.12 -13.60
C MET A 120 -3.83 -0.68 -15.03
N ARG A 121 -4.56 -1.75 -15.35
CA ARG A 121 -4.60 -2.36 -16.69
C ARG A 121 -5.15 -1.42 -17.77
N GLN A 122 -5.95 -0.43 -17.39
CA GLN A 122 -6.56 0.53 -18.30
C GLN A 122 -5.72 1.81 -18.51
N ARG A 123 -4.58 1.95 -17.81
CA ARG A 123 -3.72 3.13 -17.87
C ARG A 123 -2.52 2.89 -18.76
N ASN A 124 -2.35 3.76 -19.76
CA ASN A 124 -1.16 3.72 -20.62
C ASN A 124 0.08 4.27 -19.91
N GLU A 125 -0.09 5.01 -18.81
CA GLU A 125 1.00 5.52 -17.98
C GLU A 125 1.67 4.42 -17.14
N ILE A 126 1.05 3.24 -17.03
CA ILE A 126 1.52 2.14 -16.19
C ILE A 126 1.84 0.93 -17.07
N ASN A 127 3.11 0.55 -17.11
CA ASN A 127 3.48 -0.77 -17.59
C ASN A 127 3.28 -1.79 -16.47
N ILE A 128 2.13 -2.46 -16.48
CA ILE A 128 1.74 -3.38 -15.41
C ILE A 128 2.71 -4.55 -15.20
N THR A 129 3.56 -4.87 -16.19
CA THR A 129 4.54 -5.97 -16.07
C THR A 129 5.93 -5.47 -15.69
N ASN A 130 6.31 -4.25 -16.09
CA ASN A 130 7.72 -3.81 -16.01
C ASN A 130 7.97 -2.62 -15.08
N ASP A 131 6.94 -1.91 -14.64
CA ASP A 131 7.11 -0.81 -13.70
C ASP A 131 7.15 -1.32 -12.26
N TRP A 132 8.03 -0.82 -11.41
CA TRP A 132 7.94 -1.12 -9.98
C TRP A 132 6.79 -0.37 -9.34
N LYS A 133 5.95 -1.10 -8.60
CA LYS A 133 4.81 -0.54 -7.86
C LYS A 133 5.00 -0.76 -6.36
N LEU A 134 4.73 0.28 -5.58
CA LEU A 134 4.56 0.17 -4.13
C LEU A 134 3.08 0.31 -3.79
N VAL A 135 2.50 -0.74 -3.22
CA VAL A 135 1.10 -0.77 -2.79
C VAL A 135 1.06 -0.74 -1.26
N ASN A 136 0.64 0.39 -0.69
CA ASN A 136 0.46 0.53 0.75
C ASN A 136 -0.92 -0.01 1.15
N ILE A 137 -0.98 -1.03 2.00
CA ILE A 137 -2.24 -1.53 2.55
C ILE A 137 -2.32 -1.17 4.03
N PHE A 138 -3.30 -0.33 4.37
CA PHE A 138 -3.50 0.11 5.75
C PHE A 138 -4.98 0.04 6.13
N VAL A 139 -5.33 -1.03 6.84
CA VAL A 139 -6.68 -1.37 7.29
C VAL A 139 -6.59 -2.14 8.60
N GLY A 140 -7.68 -2.19 9.36
CA GLY A 140 -7.81 -3.01 10.56
C GLY A 140 -8.37 -2.26 11.76
N GLY A 141 -8.41 -0.92 11.70
CA GLY A 141 -9.08 -0.13 12.74
C GLY A 141 -10.55 -0.51 12.89
N ASN A 142 -11.25 -0.72 11.77
CA ASN A 142 -12.65 -1.13 11.77
C ASN A 142 -12.86 -2.58 12.26
N ASP A 143 -11.95 -3.50 11.93
CA ASP A 143 -11.97 -4.89 12.40
C ASP A 143 -11.88 -4.95 13.94
N VAL A 144 -10.97 -4.15 14.53
CA VAL A 144 -10.83 -4.05 15.99
C VAL A 144 -12.04 -3.39 16.63
N CYS A 145 -12.52 -2.27 16.09
CA CYS A 145 -13.72 -1.58 16.57
C CYS A 145 -14.93 -2.51 16.58
N ARG A 146 -15.13 -3.29 15.51
CA ARG A 146 -16.23 -4.27 15.45
C ARG A 146 -16.08 -5.36 16.48
N HIS A 147 -14.87 -5.89 16.65
CA HIS A 147 -14.66 -6.94 17.63
C HIS A 147 -14.94 -6.49 19.07
N CYS A 148 -14.68 -5.23 19.42
CA CYS A 148 -15.05 -4.71 20.74
C CYS A 148 -16.57 -4.74 20.99
N HIS A 149 -17.38 -4.74 19.92
CA HIS A 149 -18.83 -4.94 19.99
C HIS A 149 -19.24 -6.42 19.88
N GLU A 150 -18.42 -7.27 19.25
CA GLU A 150 -18.67 -8.69 18.98
C GLU A 150 -17.84 -9.62 19.88
N LEU A 151 -17.97 -9.51 21.21
CA LEU A 151 -17.39 -10.49 22.16
C LEU A 151 -17.98 -11.91 22.05
N HIS A 152 -18.69 -12.25 20.96
CA HIS A 152 -19.12 -13.60 20.64
C HIS A 152 -18.89 -13.89 19.15
N THR A 153 -17.91 -14.77 18.88
CA THR A 153 -17.78 -15.59 17.66
C THR A 153 -17.69 -14.85 16.31
N ASN A 154 -16.48 -14.44 15.91
CA ASN A 154 -15.84 -14.83 14.62
C ASN A 154 -14.48 -14.12 14.45
N ARG A 155 -13.45 -14.90 14.09
CA ARG A 155 -12.07 -14.43 13.85
C ARG A 155 -11.90 -14.24 12.33
N SER A 156 -11.58 -13.04 11.84
CA SER A 156 -11.33 -12.80 10.42
C SER A 156 -9.87 -13.14 10.05
N THR A 157 -9.66 -13.99 9.04
CA THR A 157 -8.36 -14.49 8.55
C THR A 157 -7.92 -13.85 7.23
N VAL A 158 -8.47 -12.68 6.89
CA VAL A 158 -8.44 -12.14 5.52
C VAL A 158 -7.05 -11.83 4.98
N GLN A 159 -6.08 -11.56 5.85
CA GLN A 159 -4.69 -11.41 5.41
C GLN A 159 -4.19 -12.69 4.70
N GLN A 160 -4.58 -13.86 5.19
CA GLN A 160 -4.27 -15.14 4.59
C GLN A 160 -4.91 -15.27 3.20
N GLU A 161 -6.13 -14.76 3.00
CA GLU A 161 -6.81 -14.80 1.70
C GLU A 161 -6.10 -13.94 0.64
N ILE A 162 -5.70 -12.71 0.96
CA ILE A 162 -4.98 -11.83 0.01
C ILE A 162 -3.64 -12.46 -0.40
N MET A 163 -2.99 -13.15 0.54
CA MET A 163 -1.71 -13.83 0.31
C MET A 163 -1.90 -15.14 -0.48
N ASP A 164 -2.89 -15.95 -0.11
CA ASP A 164 -3.15 -17.28 -0.68
C ASP A 164 -3.75 -17.20 -2.09
N GLU A 165 -4.54 -16.16 -2.40
CA GLU A 165 -5.09 -15.94 -3.75
C GLU A 165 -4.02 -15.53 -4.77
N GLY A 166 -2.80 -15.18 -4.33
CA GLY A 166 -1.70 -14.84 -5.22
C GLY A 166 -1.95 -13.58 -6.07
N LEU A 167 -2.90 -12.72 -5.66
CA LEU A 167 -3.34 -11.53 -6.42
C LEU A 167 -2.17 -10.59 -6.79
N PHE A 168 -1.18 -10.48 -5.91
CA PHE A 168 0.03 -9.66 -6.09
C PHE A 168 1.29 -10.50 -6.32
N ASP A 169 1.14 -11.81 -6.48
CA ASP A 169 2.25 -12.77 -6.45
C ASP A 169 2.53 -13.40 -7.82
N SER A 170 1.79 -13.00 -8.87
CA SER A 170 2.06 -13.45 -10.24
C SER A 170 3.41 -13.00 -10.79
N SER A 171 4.02 -11.97 -10.20
CA SER A 171 5.26 -11.33 -10.68
C SER A 171 6.08 -10.80 -9.50
N ASP A 172 7.39 -10.61 -9.70
CA ASP A 172 8.33 -10.22 -8.62
C ASP A 172 8.38 -8.69 -8.41
N ASP A 173 7.51 -7.93 -9.08
CA ASP A 173 7.52 -6.47 -9.21
C ASP A 173 6.71 -5.72 -8.14
N PHE A 174 6.32 -6.40 -7.05
CA PHE A 174 5.53 -5.86 -5.96
C PHE A 174 6.23 -6.02 -4.60
N ALA A 175 6.12 -4.97 -3.76
CA ALA A 175 6.42 -5.04 -2.34
C ALA A 175 5.15 -4.69 -1.56
N LEU A 176 4.74 -5.58 -0.65
CA LEU A 176 3.56 -5.38 0.19
C LEU A 176 3.97 -5.02 1.61
N VAL A 177 3.53 -3.85 2.08
CA VAL A 177 3.69 -3.44 3.48
C VAL A 177 2.30 -3.47 4.13
N LEU A 178 2.10 -4.42 5.04
CA LEU A 178 0.93 -4.55 5.88
C LEU A 178 1.28 -4.09 7.29
N GLN A 179 0.51 -3.15 7.85
CA GLN A 179 0.63 -2.83 9.27
C GLN A 179 -0.45 -3.59 10.06
N PRO A 180 -0.09 -4.26 11.17
CA PRO A 180 -0.96 -5.23 11.81
C PRO A 180 -1.88 -4.55 12.81
N PHE A 181 -3.18 -4.49 12.49
CA PHE A 181 -4.22 -4.55 13.52
C PHE A 181 -4.97 -5.90 13.41
N ALA A 182 -4.21 -6.95 13.11
CA ALA A 182 -4.72 -8.29 12.81
C ALA A 182 -5.16 -9.02 14.07
N LYS A 183 -6.24 -9.81 13.94
CA LYS A 183 -6.58 -10.90 14.85
C LYS A 183 -6.31 -12.23 14.18
N GLY A 184 -5.86 -13.21 14.97
CA GLY A 184 -5.49 -14.55 14.45
C GLY A 184 -4.01 -14.73 14.13
N ILE A 185 -3.12 -13.81 14.50
CA ILE A 185 -1.68 -14.10 14.58
C ILE A 185 -1.47 -14.96 15.84
N ASP A 186 -1.86 -16.23 15.77
CA ASP A 186 -1.63 -17.20 16.84
C ASP A 186 -0.17 -17.70 16.83
N HIS A 187 0.59 -17.35 15.79
CA HIS A 187 2.00 -17.70 15.62
C HIS A 187 2.80 -16.46 15.19
N PRO A 188 3.91 -16.11 15.87
CA PRO A 188 4.82 -15.08 15.39
C PRO A 188 5.31 -15.43 13.96
N PRO A 189 5.79 -14.44 13.17
CA PRO A 189 6.52 -14.74 11.93
C PRO A 189 7.53 -15.84 12.23
N LEU A 190 7.52 -16.90 11.41
CA LEU A 190 8.43 -18.03 11.61
C LEU A 190 9.84 -17.48 11.80
N THR A 191 10.60 -17.99 12.76
CA THR A 191 12.00 -17.55 12.97
C THR A 191 12.84 -17.69 11.69
N ASP A 192 12.44 -18.60 10.80
CA ASP A 192 13.06 -18.86 9.50
C ASP A 192 12.48 -17.99 8.36
N CYS A 193 11.37 -17.28 8.61
CA CYS A 193 10.70 -16.37 7.69
C CYS A 193 10.04 -15.17 8.42
N PRO A 194 10.83 -14.13 8.79
CA PRO A 194 10.38 -12.95 9.52
C PRO A 194 9.51 -11.99 8.68
N LEU A 195 9.27 -12.28 7.40
CA LEU A 195 8.36 -11.53 6.53
C LEU A 195 6.99 -12.21 6.49
N PHE A 196 5.94 -11.43 6.20
CA PHE A 196 4.62 -12.01 5.96
C PHE A 196 4.65 -12.94 4.72
N PRO A 197 4.15 -14.19 4.84
CA PRO A 197 4.22 -15.16 3.76
C PRO A 197 3.30 -14.81 2.58
N THR A 198 3.84 -14.67 1.38
CA THR A 198 3.15 -14.76 0.07
C THR A 198 3.35 -16.17 -0.51
N THR A 199 2.56 -16.59 -1.49
CA THR A 199 2.76 -17.88 -2.19
C THR A 199 4.18 -18.09 -2.76
N LYS A 200 4.93 -17.02 -3.07
CA LYS A 200 6.32 -17.10 -3.52
C LYS A 200 7.34 -17.17 -2.39
N ASN A 201 7.28 -16.27 -1.41
CA ASN A 201 8.29 -16.24 -0.35
C ASN A 201 8.09 -17.38 0.68
N SER A 202 6.86 -17.90 0.84
CA SER A 202 6.52 -18.94 1.84
C SER A 202 7.19 -20.31 1.62
N LYS A 203 7.66 -20.60 0.40
CA LYS A 203 8.27 -21.90 0.06
C LYS A 203 9.78 -21.97 0.32
N ASN A 204 10.50 -20.85 0.29
CA ASN A 204 11.96 -20.82 0.50
C ASN A 204 12.47 -19.41 0.86
N CYS A 205 12.13 -18.92 2.05
CA CYS A 205 12.47 -17.55 2.46
C CYS A 205 13.96 -17.23 2.39
N THR A 206 14.85 -18.21 2.61
CA THR A 206 16.31 -18.05 2.53
C THR A 206 16.82 -17.78 1.11
N ALA A 207 16.18 -18.34 0.08
CA ALA A 207 16.52 -18.02 -1.32
C ALA A 207 16.09 -16.60 -1.74
N TYR A 208 15.08 -16.05 -1.06
CA TYR A 208 14.57 -14.68 -1.22
C TYR A 208 15.07 -13.75 -0.10
N MET A 209 16.05 -14.17 0.69
CA MET A 209 16.81 -13.28 1.55
C MET A 209 18.17 -13.09 0.89
N THR A 210 18.22 -12.24 -0.13
CA THR A 210 19.51 -11.69 -0.52
C THR A 210 19.84 -10.56 0.45
N PRO A 211 20.99 -10.60 1.15
CA PRO A 211 21.52 -9.40 1.78
C PRO A 211 21.51 -8.30 0.74
N SER A 212 21.04 -7.10 1.09
CA SER A 212 21.14 -5.94 0.22
C SER A 212 22.62 -5.64 0.03
N VAL A 213 23.26 -6.29 -0.95
CA VAL A 213 24.58 -5.90 -1.41
C VAL A 213 24.33 -4.58 -2.12
N LEU A 214 24.67 -3.49 -1.44
CA LEU A 214 24.71 -2.19 -2.08
C LEU A 214 25.71 -2.33 -3.24
N ASP A 215 25.22 -2.35 -4.47
CA ASP A 215 26.10 -2.26 -5.65
C ASP A 215 26.92 -0.99 -5.51
N GLY A 216 28.21 -1.15 -5.17
CA GLY A 216 29.19 -0.08 -5.10
C GLY A 216 29.49 0.55 -6.46
#